data_AF-A0A813H1V1-F1
#
_entry.id   AF-A0A813H1V1-F1
#
_cell.length_a   1.000
_cell.length_b   1.000
_cell.length_c   1.000
_cell.angle_alpha   90.00
_cell.angle_beta   90.00
_cell.angle_gamma   90.00
#
_symmetry.space_group_name_H-M   'P 1'
#
loop_
_entity.id
_entity.type
_entity.pdbx_description
1 polymer ?
#
loop_
_entity_poly.entity_id
_entity_poly.type
_entity_poly.pdbx_seq_one_letter_code
_entity_poly.pdbx_strand_id
1 'polypeptide(L)'
;MYRCGPRSMGHRCSPWASSQLRRRFCSSEAWLPQLRESARLEWVDVELLASAEAACSSWPAAQQVEALWLFARLRWRGPDPLARSEGGQHAARSALGAAALCAADLSPQDLARLSWSLARLDCAGAAASTACRVLGPRALPRVVEFDPPDLARLASALCRLGDVEG
;
A
#
# COMPACT_ATOMS: atom_id res chain seq x y z
N MET A 1 28.05 -12.07 -31.99
CA MET A 1 29.03 -12.11 -30.88
C MET A 1 29.39 -10.70 -30.52
N TYR A 2 28.82 -10.13 -29.45
CA TYR A 2 29.25 -8.83 -28.93
C TYR A 2 30.03 -9.07 -27.64
N ARG A 3 31.29 -8.64 -27.64
CA ARG A 3 32.22 -8.70 -26.50
C ARG A 3 31.80 -7.68 -25.45
N CYS A 4 31.57 -8.13 -24.21
CA CYS A 4 31.56 -7.27 -23.03
C CYS A 4 33.00 -7.06 -22.53
N GLY A 5 33.43 -5.80 -22.45
CA GLY A 5 34.57 -5.35 -21.65
C GLY A 5 34.09 -4.63 -20.37
N PRO A 6 34.94 -4.48 -19.33
CA PRO A 6 34.49 -4.46 -17.95
C PRO A 6 34.27 -3.07 -17.34
N ARG A 7 33.30 -3.02 -16.43
CA ARG A 7 33.09 -2.18 -15.22
C ARG A 7 33.72 -0.78 -15.19
N SER A 8 32.85 0.22 -15.03
CA SER A 8 33.07 1.27 -14.03
C SER A 8 31.73 1.66 -13.38
N MET A 9 31.73 1.60 -12.05
CA MET A 9 30.65 2.04 -11.17
C MET A 9 30.37 3.53 -11.39
N GLY A 10 29.10 3.85 -11.58
CA GLY A 10 28.58 5.19 -11.51
C GLY A 10 27.08 5.09 -11.32
N HIS A 11 26.62 5.11 -10.07
CA HIS A 11 25.22 5.28 -9.74
C HIS A 11 24.80 6.68 -10.22
N ARG A 12 24.43 6.77 -11.49
CA ARG A 12 23.61 7.84 -12.03
C ARG A 12 22.24 7.22 -12.28
N CYS A 13 21.34 7.40 -11.31
CA CYS A 13 19.90 7.32 -11.59
C CYS A 13 19.63 8.31 -12.71
N SER A 14 19.33 7.79 -13.89
CA SER A 14 19.12 8.59 -15.09
C SER A 14 17.72 9.21 -15.01
N PRO A 15 17.54 10.55 -15.09
CA PRO A 15 16.22 11.20 -15.02
C PRO A 15 15.24 10.76 -16.12
N TRP A 16 15.74 10.03 -17.13
CA TRP A 16 14.96 9.53 -18.26
C TRP A 16 14.14 8.27 -17.95
N ALA A 17 14.55 7.42 -16.99
CA ALA A 17 13.85 6.18 -16.66
C ALA A 17 12.44 6.44 -16.07
N SER A 18 12.31 7.49 -15.26
CA SER A 18 11.07 7.87 -14.59
C SER A 18 9.99 8.41 -15.55
N SER A 19 10.37 8.85 -16.76
CA SER A 19 9.42 9.36 -17.76
C SER A 19 8.88 8.28 -18.69
N GLN A 20 9.62 7.18 -18.91
CA GLN A 20 9.13 6.03 -19.67
C GLN A 20 8.26 5.10 -18.82
N LEU A 21 8.56 4.94 -17.53
CA LEU A 21 7.69 4.18 -16.62
C LEU A 21 6.34 4.87 -16.42
N ARG A 22 6.32 6.21 -16.25
CA ARG A 22 5.06 6.98 -16.17
C ARG A 22 4.22 6.93 -17.45
N ARG A 23 4.84 6.84 -18.64
CA ARG A 23 4.11 6.75 -19.91
C ARG A 23 3.63 5.33 -20.25
N ARG A 24 4.25 4.29 -19.69
CA ARG A 24 3.90 2.90 -20.01
C ARG A 24 2.73 2.35 -19.19
N PHE A 25 2.42 2.95 -18.03
CA PHE A 25 1.49 2.37 -17.07
C PHE A 25 0.52 3.44 -16.53
N CYS A 26 -0.47 3.82 -17.34
CA CYS A 26 -1.52 4.78 -16.94
C CYS A 26 -2.69 4.15 -16.17
N SER A 27 -2.82 2.82 -16.17
CA SER A 27 -3.92 2.11 -15.52
C SER A 27 -3.40 1.16 -14.44
N SER A 28 -4.22 0.95 -13.41
CA SER A 28 -4.00 -0.03 -12.35
C SER A 28 -3.84 -1.46 -12.87
N GLU A 29 -4.49 -1.81 -14.00
CA GLU A 29 -4.36 -3.10 -14.68
C GLU A 29 -2.93 -3.43 -15.08
N ALA A 30 -2.15 -2.39 -15.35
CA ALA A 30 -0.78 -2.54 -15.79
C ALA A 30 0.18 -2.61 -14.58
N TRP A 31 -0.18 -2.01 -13.43
CA TRP A 31 0.63 -1.97 -12.20
C TRP A 31 0.42 -3.16 -11.25
N LEU A 32 -0.83 -3.57 -10.99
CA LEU A 32 -1.14 -4.59 -9.98
C LEU A 32 -0.45 -5.94 -10.24
N PRO A 33 -0.37 -6.46 -11.49
CA PRO A 33 0.35 -7.70 -11.75
C PRO A 33 1.83 -7.64 -11.34
N GLN A 34 2.49 -6.50 -11.57
CA GLN A 34 3.90 -6.30 -11.27
C GLN A 34 4.14 -6.14 -9.77
N LEU A 35 3.25 -5.42 -9.07
CA LEU A 35 3.30 -5.32 -7.61
C LEU A 35 3.06 -6.67 -6.95
N ARG A 36 2.12 -7.47 -7.48
CA ARG A 36 1.86 -8.83 -7.01
C ARG A 36 3.09 -9.71 -7.17
N GLU A 37 3.73 -9.68 -8.34
CA GLU A 37 4.93 -10.48 -8.60
C GLU A 37 6.09 -10.02 -7.71
N SER A 38 6.28 -8.71 -7.54
CA SER A 38 7.28 -8.15 -6.62
C SER A 38 7.05 -8.61 -5.18
N ALA A 39 5.81 -8.55 -4.70
CA ALA A 39 5.41 -9.02 -3.36
C ALA A 39 5.49 -10.55 -3.20
N ARG A 40 5.41 -11.30 -4.31
CA ARG A 40 5.59 -12.76 -4.33
C ARG A 40 7.07 -13.13 -4.24
N LEU A 41 7.92 -12.40 -4.94
CA LEU A 41 9.36 -12.60 -4.95
C LEU A 41 10.07 -11.94 -3.76
N GLU A 42 9.31 -11.25 -2.89
CA GLU A 42 9.84 -10.41 -1.80
C GLU A 42 10.89 -9.40 -2.29
N TRP A 43 10.74 -8.98 -3.55
CA TRP A 43 11.67 -8.09 -4.21
C TRP A 43 11.13 -6.67 -4.20
N VAL A 44 11.97 -5.72 -3.78
CA VAL A 44 11.60 -4.31 -3.63
C VAL A 44 12.14 -3.53 -4.82
N ASP A 45 11.28 -3.31 -5.82
CA ASP A 45 11.54 -2.31 -6.87
C ASP A 45 11.06 -0.94 -6.38
N VAL A 46 12.04 -0.14 -5.93
CA VAL A 46 11.85 1.20 -5.36
C VAL A 46 11.14 2.15 -6.33
N GLU A 47 11.44 2.06 -7.63
CA GLU A 47 10.84 2.93 -8.66
C GLU A 47 9.41 2.51 -8.97
N LEU A 48 9.16 1.19 -9.02
CA LEU A 48 7.83 0.62 -9.19
C LEU A 48 6.91 1.07 -8.04
N LEU A 49 7.39 0.96 -6.79
CA LEU A 49 6.62 1.28 -5.60
C LEU A 49 6.31 2.79 -5.51
N ALA A 50 7.29 3.66 -5.75
CA ALA A 50 7.08 5.11 -5.75
C ALA A 50 6.11 5.57 -6.86
N SER A 51 6.16 4.92 -8.02
CA SER A 51 5.27 5.23 -9.15
C SER A 51 3.84 4.74 -8.89
N ALA A 52 3.68 3.54 -8.33
CA ALA A 52 2.38 3.01 -7.92
C ALA A 52 1.74 3.87 -6.83
N GLU A 53 2.52 4.34 -5.86
CA GLU A 53 2.07 5.27 -4.81
C GLU A 53 1.54 6.59 -5.40
N ALA A 54 2.27 7.18 -6.35
CA ALA A 54 1.84 8.41 -7.00
C ALA A 54 0.56 8.22 -7.83
N ALA A 55 0.31 7.03 -8.35
CA ALA A 55 -0.86 6.71 -9.17
C ALA A 55 -2.06 6.21 -8.35
N CYS A 56 -1.85 5.63 -7.16
CA CYS A 56 -2.88 4.86 -6.46
C CYS A 56 -4.10 5.69 -6.09
N SER A 57 -3.94 6.98 -5.83
CA SER A 57 -5.04 7.90 -5.50
C SER A 57 -6.12 7.97 -6.59
N SER A 58 -5.77 7.64 -7.84
CA SER A 58 -6.69 7.61 -8.99
C SER A 58 -7.40 6.27 -9.22
N TRP A 59 -7.03 5.21 -8.49
CA TRP A 59 -7.56 3.86 -8.73
C TRP A 59 -8.90 3.64 -8.00
N PRO A 60 -9.73 2.68 -8.44
CA PRO A 60 -10.86 2.19 -7.66
C PRO A 60 -10.46 1.75 -6.24
N ALA A 61 -11.32 1.96 -5.25
CA ALA A 61 -11.00 1.73 -3.84
C ALA A 61 -10.45 0.32 -3.55
N ALA A 62 -11.05 -0.74 -4.11
CA ALA A 62 -10.55 -2.11 -3.92
C ALA A 62 -9.10 -2.29 -4.43
N GLN A 63 -8.74 -1.62 -5.53
CA GLN A 63 -7.40 -1.68 -6.09
C GLN A 63 -6.41 -0.83 -5.27
N GLN A 64 -6.86 0.27 -4.67
CA GLN A 64 -6.05 1.02 -3.71
C GLN A 64 -5.75 0.17 -2.47
N VAL A 65 -6.74 -0.53 -1.94
CA VAL A 65 -6.58 -1.46 -0.81
C VAL A 65 -5.56 -2.54 -1.14
N GLU A 66 -5.68 -3.14 -2.33
CA GLU A 66 -4.73 -4.17 -2.77
C GLU A 66 -3.30 -3.61 -2.91
N ALA A 67 -3.14 -2.44 -3.50
CA ALA A 67 -1.84 -1.79 -3.62
C ALA A 67 -1.20 -1.54 -2.25
N LEU A 68 -1.99 -0.98 -1.31
CA LEU A 68 -1.55 -0.72 0.06
C LEU A 68 -1.16 -2.01 0.78
N TRP A 69 -1.91 -3.08 0.56
CA TRP A 69 -1.57 -4.42 1.07
C TRP A 69 -0.24 -4.93 0.53
N LEU A 70 0.02 -4.77 -0.76
CA LEU A 70 1.28 -5.17 -1.38
C LEU A 70 2.45 -4.33 -0.84
N PHE A 71 2.25 -3.02 -0.64
CA PHE A 71 3.24 -2.15 0.00
C PHE A 71 3.54 -2.58 1.43
N ALA A 72 2.50 -2.81 2.24
CA ALA A 72 2.63 -3.27 3.62
C ALA A 72 3.36 -4.61 3.72
N ARG A 73 3.07 -5.52 2.78
CA ARG A 73 3.71 -6.84 2.67
C ARG A 73 5.19 -6.73 2.32
N LEU A 74 5.53 -5.87 1.36
CA LEU A 74 6.90 -5.52 0.98
C LEU A 74 7.64 -4.68 2.03
N ARG A 75 6.96 -4.29 3.12
CA ARG A 75 7.47 -3.35 4.14
C ARG A 75 7.98 -2.06 3.50
N TRP A 76 7.36 -1.65 2.40
CA TRP A 76 7.72 -0.44 1.69
C TRP A 76 7.43 0.76 2.57
N ARG A 77 8.45 1.58 2.76
CA ARG A 77 8.36 2.83 3.51
C ARG A 77 8.78 4.02 2.62
N GLY A 78 8.75 3.94 1.29
CA GLY A 78 9.26 5.04 0.47
C GLY A 78 10.80 5.07 0.33
N PRO A 79 11.33 5.84 -0.64
CA PRO A 79 12.75 5.81 -1.02
C PRO A 79 13.70 6.57 -0.08
N ASP A 80 13.23 7.59 0.65
CA ASP A 80 14.06 8.43 1.53
C ASP A 80 13.64 8.26 3.00
N PRO A 81 14.56 8.12 3.98
CA PRO A 81 14.23 8.11 5.42
C PRO A 81 13.34 9.25 5.92
N LEU A 82 13.39 10.45 5.35
CA LEU A 82 12.43 11.54 5.66
C LEU A 82 11.06 11.29 4.99
N ALA A 83 11.06 10.72 3.79
CA ALA A 83 9.86 10.20 3.15
C ALA A 83 9.35 8.88 3.79
N ARG A 84 10.10 8.23 4.69
CA ARG A 84 9.67 7.01 5.40
C ARG A 84 8.61 7.25 6.44
N SER A 85 8.58 8.43 7.03
CA SER A 85 7.44 8.88 7.82
C SER A 85 6.33 9.43 6.93
N GLU A 86 6.62 10.12 5.83
CA GLU A 86 5.60 10.88 5.12
C GLU A 86 4.94 10.17 3.94
N GLY A 87 5.68 9.41 3.12
CA GLY A 87 5.18 8.74 1.91
C GLY A 87 4.25 7.56 2.23
N GLY A 88 4.69 6.63 3.09
CA GLY A 88 3.83 5.56 3.59
C GLY A 88 2.57 6.09 4.29
N GLN A 89 2.68 7.20 5.02
CA GLN A 89 1.53 7.87 5.63
C GLN A 89 0.66 8.62 4.62
N HIS A 90 1.24 9.17 3.54
CA HIS A 90 0.49 9.86 2.48
C HIS A 90 -0.33 8.87 1.67
N ALA A 91 0.29 7.76 1.24
CA ALA A 91 -0.40 6.64 0.61
C ALA A 91 -1.51 6.10 1.51
N ALA A 92 -1.21 5.88 2.80
CA ALA A 92 -2.19 5.44 3.78
C ALA A 92 -3.32 6.45 4.01
N ARG A 93 -3.03 7.76 4.07
CA ARG A 93 -4.04 8.83 4.23
C ARG A 93 -4.91 8.96 2.99
N SER A 94 -4.32 8.86 1.80
CA SER A 94 -5.04 8.88 0.53
C SER A 94 -5.95 7.65 0.43
N ALA A 95 -5.43 6.47 0.74
CA ALA A 95 -6.20 5.23 0.79
C ALA A 95 -7.28 5.26 1.87
N LEU A 96 -7.04 5.87 3.04
CA LEU A 96 -8.06 6.08 4.07
C LEU A 96 -9.14 7.06 3.63
N GLY A 97 -8.78 8.13 2.92
CA GLY A 97 -9.74 9.08 2.36
C GLY A 97 -10.62 8.42 1.30
N ALA A 98 -10.01 7.69 0.37
CA ALA A 98 -10.73 6.94 -0.67
C ALA A 98 -11.55 5.79 -0.08
N ALA A 99 -10.99 5.04 0.87
CA ALA A 99 -11.72 4.01 1.58
C ALA A 99 -12.87 4.62 2.40
N ALA A 100 -12.72 5.76 3.06
CA ALA A 100 -13.84 6.38 3.78
C ALA A 100 -14.99 6.76 2.83
N LEU A 101 -14.68 7.18 1.60
CA LEU A 101 -15.66 7.51 0.56
C LEU A 101 -16.32 6.27 -0.06
N CYS A 102 -15.58 5.17 -0.19
CA CYS A 102 -16.03 3.94 -0.87
C CYS A 102 -16.19 2.73 0.07
N ALA A 103 -16.11 2.91 1.40
CA ALA A 103 -16.10 1.82 2.38
C ALA A 103 -17.40 1.03 2.43
N ALA A 104 -18.49 1.56 1.88
CA ALA A 104 -19.73 0.81 1.72
C ALA A 104 -19.57 -0.34 0.72
N ASP A 105 -18.68 -0.16 -0.27
CA ASP A 105 -18.50 -1.08 -1.39
C ASP A 105 -17.34 -2.06 -1.18
N LEU A 106 -16.55 -1.89 -0.11
CA LEU A 106 -15.46 -2.79 0.21
C LEU A 106 -16.00 -4.14 0.72
N SER A 107 -15.43 -5.24 0.23
CA SER A 107 -15.72 -6.56 0.78
C SER A 107 -15.16 -6.73 2.20
N PRO A 108 -15.62 -7.72 3.00
CA PRO A 108 -15.02 -8.01 4.30
C PRO A 108 -13.52 -8.30 4.19
N GLN A 109 -13.12 -9.00 3.13
CA GLN A 109 -11.71 -9.27 2.84
C GLN A 109 -10.91 -7.96 2.60
N ASP A 110 -11.47 -7.01 1.85
CA ASP A 110 -10.81 -5.72 1.62
C ASP A 110 -10.70 -4.91 2.91
N LEU A 111 -11.73 -4.92 3.75
CA LEU A 111 -11.67 -4.29 5.07
C LEU A 111 -10.56 -4.89 5.94
N ALA A 112 -10.43 -6.22 5.96
CA ALA A 112 -9.37 -6.91 6.70
C ALA A 112 -7.97 -6.57 6.16
N ARG A 113 -7.80 -6.59 4.83
CA ARG A 113 -6.53 -6.23 4.17
C ARG A 113 -6.16 -4.78 4.42
N LEU A 114 -7.08 -3.85 4.26
CA LEU A 114 -6.88 -2.43 4.49
C LEU A 114 -6.43 -2.18 5.94
N SER A 115 -7.19 -2.71 6.90
CA SER A 115 -6.89 -2.55 8.33
C SER A 115 -5.46 -3.01 8.65
N TRP A 116 -5.08 -4.21 8.19
CA TRP A 116 -3.76 -4.75 8.44
C TRP A 116 -2.64 -4.00 7.72
N SER A 117 -2.92 -3.50 6.52
CA SER A 117 -1.95 -2.70 5.76
C SER A 117 -1.61 -1.43 6.52
N LEU A 118 -2.63 -0.74 7.06
CA LEU A 118 -2.44 0.45 7.88
C LEU A 118 -1.66 0.14 9.16
N ALA A 119 -2.01 -0.95 9.84
CA ALA A 119 -1.28 -1.41 11.03
C ALA A 119 0.19 -1.76 10.73
N ARG A 120 0.50 -2.31 9.54
CA ARG A 120 1.87 -2.68 9.14
C ARG A 120 2.69 -1.52 8.60
N LEU A 121 2.05 -0.54 7.99
CA LEU A 121 2.68 0.69 7.53
C LEU A 121 2.94 1.68 8.67
N ASP A 122 2.64 1.27 9.91
CA ASP A 122 2.96 2.03 11.12
C ASP A 122 2.29 3.42 11.09
N CYS A 123 1.03 3.43 10.63
CA CYS A 123 0.21 4.64 10.62
C CYS A 123 -0.03 5.04 12.07
N ALA A 124 0.71 6.03 12.57
CA ALA A 124 0.63 6.49 13.95
C ALA A 124 -0.23 7.75 14.12
N GLY A 125 -0.60 8.05 15.37
CA GLY A 125 -1.32 9.26 15.76
C GLY A 125 -2.66 9.43 15.04
N ALA A 126 -2.91 10.62 14.49
CA ALA A 126 -4.19 10.97 13.87
C ALA A 126 -4.62 10.03 12.73
N ALA A 127 -3.68 9.41 12.02
CA ALA A 127 -3.99 8.44 10.96
C ALA A 127 -4.52 7.12 11.53
N ALA A 128 -3.95 6.64 12.64
CA ALA A 128 -4.44 5.46 13.36
C ALA A 128 -5.87 5.67 13.87
N SER A 129 -6.09 6.81 14.54
CA SER A 129 -7.39 7.20 15.08
C SER A 129 -8.46 7.29 13.99
N THR A 130 -8.11 7.91 12.86
CA THR A 130 -8.99 8.00 11.69
C THR A 130 -9.30 6.62 11.12
N ALA A 131 -8.29 5.73 11.03
CA ALA A 131 -8.50 4.37 10.57
C ALA A 131 -9.49 3.60 11.45
N CYS A 132 -9.32 3.63 12.78
CA CYS A 132 -10.24 2.98 13.71
C CYS A 132 -11.67 3.52 13.58
N ARG A 133 -11.83 4.85 13.48
CA ARG A 133 -13.14 5.49 13.32
C ARG A 133 -13.83 5.18 12.00
N VAL A 134 -13.07 4.91 10.93
CA VAL A 134 -13.62 4.56 9.61
C VAL A 134 -13.92 3.06 9.52
N LEU A 135 -12.98 2.22 9.97
CA LEU A 135 -13.01 0.77 9.76
C LEU A 135 -13.94 0.06 10.76
N GLY A 136 -13.90 0.45 12.05
CA GLY A 136 -14.68 -0.21 13.10
C GLY A 136 -16.18 -0.21 12.81
N PRO A 137 -16.83 0.96 12.60
CA PRO A 137 -18.26 1.03 12.32
C PRO A 137 -18.70 0.32 11.03
N ARG A 138 -17.78 0.02 10.11
CA ARG A 138 -18.08 -0.67 8.84
C ARG A 138 -17.85 -2.16 8.91
N ALA A 139 -16.83 -2.59 9.65
CA ALA A 139 -16.48 -3.99 9.78
C ALA A 139 -17.33 -4.70 10.85
N LEU A 140 -17.63 -4.04 11.98
CA LEU A 140 -18.36 -4.64 13.10
C LEU A 140 -19.78 -5.15 12.73
N PRO A 141 -20.61 -4.40 11.99
CA PRO A 141 -21.93 -4.89 11.60
C PRO A 141 -21.87 -6.11 10.67
N ARG A 142 -20.73 -6.33 10.02
CA ARG A 142 -20.50 -7.37 9.01
C ARG A 142 -19.66 -8.52 9.54
N VAL A 143 -19.43 -8.60 10.86
CA VAL A 143 -18.52 -9.59 11.48
C VAL A 143 -18.80 -11.04 11.07
N VAL A 144 -20.07 -11.36 10.80
CA VAL A 144 -20.52 -12.69 10.36
C VAL A 144 -20.21 -13.00 8.89
N GLU A 145 -19.89 -11.98 8.08
CA GLU A 145 -19.50 -12.12 6.68
C GLU A 145 -17.99 -12.36 6.51
N PHE A 146 -17.21 -12.23 7.58
CA PHE A 146 -15.77 -12.49 7.51
C PHE A 146 -15.49 -13.98 7.63
N ASP A 147 -14.67 -14.48 6.72
CA ASP A 147 -14.02 -15.76 6.95
C ASP A 147 -13.09 -15.66 8.18
N PRO A 148 -12.92 -16.76 8.96
CA PRO A 148 -12.09 -16.76 10.17
C PRO A 148 -10.71 -16.09 10.03
N PRO A 149 -9.90 -16.32 8.97
CA PRO A 149 -8.60 -15.66 8.84
C PRO A 149 -8.70 -14.15 8.60
N ASP A 150 -9.74 -13.68 7.92
CA ASP A 150 -9.94 -12.26 7.65
C ASP A 150 -10.41 -11.53 8.90
N LEU A 151 -11.28 -12.17 9.70
CA LEU A 151 -11.68 -11.65 11.01
C LEU A 151 -10.49 -11.56 11.98
N ALA A 152 -9.67 -12.61 12.06
CA ALA A 152 -8.47 -12.60 12.91
C ALA A 152 -7.48 -11.49 12.51
N ARG A 153 -7.34 -11.26 11.20
CA ARG A 153 -6.51 -10.18 10.67
C ARG A 153 -7.06 -8.80 11.00
N LEU A 154 -8.37 -8.60 10.84
CA LEU A 154 -9.05 -7.37 11.22
C LEU A 154 -8.85 -7.08 12.72
N ALA A 155 -9.12 -8.05 13.59
CA ALA A 155 -8.98 -7.88 15.03
C ALA A 155 -7.53 -7.53 15.42
N SER A 156 -6.55 -8.25 14.88
CA SER A 156 -5.14 -7.98 15.13
C SER A 156 -4.71 -6.60 14.66
N ALA A 157 -5.26 -6.13 13.53
CA ALA A 157 -5.00 -4.79 13.01
C ALA A 157 -5.57 -3.70 13.93
N LEU A 158 -6.82 -3.86 14.38
CA LEU A 158 -7.48 -2.89 15.25
C LEU A 158 -6.82 -2.79 16.63
N CYS A 159 -6.39 -3.92 17.21
CA CYS A 159 -5.59 -3.89 18.45
C CYS A 159 -4.31 -3.08 18.25
N ARG A 160 -3.55 -3.38 17.20
CA ARG A 160 -2.30 -2.65 16.89
C ARG A 160 -2.53 -1.17 16.64
N LEU A 161 -3.58 -0.79 15.93
CA LEU A 161 -3.88 0.62 15.66
C LEU A 161 -4.35 1.36 16.92
N GLY A 162 -5.04 0.68 17.84
CA GLY A 162 -5.44 1.23 19.14
C GLY A 162 -4.28 1.34 20.14
N ASP A 163 -3.31 0.42 20.10
CA ASP A 163 -2.13 0.45 20.96
C ASP A 163 -1.19 1.64 20.63
N VAL A 164 -1.30 2.21 19.42
CA VAL A 164 -0.49 3.37 18.98
C VAL A 164 -1.08 4.71 19.48
N GLU A 165 -2.24 4.72 20.12
CA GLU A 165 -2.83 5.91 20.77
C GLU A 165 -2.34 6.12 22.22
N GLY A 166 -1.52 5.22 22.78
CA GLY A 166 -0.92 5.34 24.12
C GLY A 166 0.49 5.90 24.13
#